data_AF-A0A973HTI9-F1
#
_entry.id   AF-A0A973HTI9-F1
#
_cell.length_a   1.000
_cell.length_b   1.000
_cell.length_c   1.000
_cell.angle_alpha   90.00
_cell.angle_beta   90.00
_cell.angle_gamma   90.00
#
_symmetry.space_group_name_H-M   'P 1'
#
loop_
_entity.id
_entity.type
_entity.pdbx_description
1 polymer ?
#
loop_
_entity_poly.entity_id
_entity_poly.type
_entity_poly.pdbx_seq_one_letter_code
_entity_poly.pdbx_strand_id
1 'polypeptide(L)'
;MPSKFACVALRVCVLTSVLWAASAAVAVTGICPDGSIFIVRDANRIPCPGAKQVDPNDVPPLNPEMLPRPYGWEVFERQNDPNNPYNMVDAAPHPEAANAGMRHEPVPAPAEEPPRQEERQEVTLPPVALAPPSLEVGLSGPELEALGRIVDLMQERAPATLVRAGAEAQGLAELRLARSASFEARLHEALGRYGVPAPGPVLLLRAVAGAPDRFYGNLTFVQGHLAFHPDTGNPAQFGVLEGELGELAAGGQVLAYAVLPEHVDLAEPLDIYWDDRRIRATLAN
;
A
#
# COMPACT_ATOMS: atom_id res chain seq x y z
N MET A 1 0.57 39.00 -69.48
CA MET A 1 -0.77 39.36 -68.95
C MET A 1 -1.16 38.31 -67.90
N PRO A 2 -1.88 38.71 -66.84
CA PRO A 2 -1.57 38.54 -65.40
C PRO A 2 -1.85 37.11 -64.86
N SER A 3 -0.98 36.49 -64.05
CA SER A 3 -0.77 36.65 -62.59
C SER A 3 -2.03 36.48 -61.73
N LYS A 4 -2.12 35.37 -60.98
CA LYS A 4 -2.84 35.30 -59.69
C LYS A 4 -2.10 34.36 -58.73
N PHE A 5 -1.19 34.94 -57.96
CA PHE A 5 -0.70 34.38 -56.70
C PHE A 5 -1.81 34.54 -55.65
N ALA A 6 -2.24 33.45 -55.04
CA ALA A 6 -3.11 33.48 -53.87
C ALA A 6 -2.24 33.39 -52.61
N CYS A 7 -1.98 34.56 -52.03
CA CYS A 7 -1.57 34.73 -50.64
C CYS A 7 -2.78 34.48 -49.73
N VAL A 8 -2.73 33.48 -48.85
CA VAL A 8 -3.64 33.44 -47.70
C VAL A 8 -2.87 33.07 -46.43
N ALA A 9 -2.57 34.15 -45.71
CA ALA A 9 -2.39 34.33 -44.27
C ALA A 9 -2.23 33.07 -43.39
N LEU A 10 -0.97 32.82 -43.00
CA LEU A 10 -0.60 31.98 -41.86
C LEU A 10 -0.97 32.72 -40.55
N ARG A 11 -2.03 32.28 -39.87
CA ARG A 11 -2.37 32.71 -38.50
C ARG A 11 -1.39 32.06 -37.53
N VAL A 12 -0.44 32.84 -37.02
CA VAL A 12 0.43 32.45 -35.90
C VAL A 12 -0.39 32.58 -34.62
N CYS A 13 -0.95 31.47 -34.13
CA CYS A 13 -1.45 31.36 -32.76
C CYS A 13 -0.25 31.26 -31.82
N VAL A 14 0.09 32.36 -31.16
CA VAL A 14 1.02 32.38 -30.03
C VAL A 14 0.29 31.73 -28.85
N LEU A 15 0.51 30.42 -28.65
CA LEU A 15 0.18 29.75 -27.39
C LEU A 15 1.17 30.24 -26.32
N THR A 16 0.73 31.19 -25.51
CA THR A 16 1.34 31.47 -24.21
C THR A 16 0.98 30.34 -23.25
N SER A 17 1.78 29.28 -23.26
CA SER A 17 1.78 28.23 -22.25
C SER A 17 2.18 28.84 -20.91
N VAL A 18 1.20 29.07 -20.04
CA VAL A 18 1.44 29.39 -18.62
C VAL A 18 2.04 28.14 -17.99
N LEU A 19 3.37 28.10 -17.92
CA LEU A 19 4.14 27.16 -17.11
C LEU A 19 3.84 27.44 -15.63
N TRP A 20 2.80 26.81 -15.12
CA TRP A 20 2.62 26.61 -13.69
C TRP A 20 3.67 25.61 -13.23
N ALA A 21 4.86 26.13 -12.90
CA ALA A 21 5.84 25.38 -12.14
C ALA A 21 5.21 25.08 -10.77
N ALA A 22 4.77 23.84 -10.57
CA ALA A 22 4.49 23.33 -9.24
C ALA A 22 5.80 23.43 -8.45
N SER A 23 5.91 24.44 -7.60
CA SER A 23 7.00 24.54 -6.64
C SER A 23 6.92 23.33 -5.73
N ALA A 24 7.71 22.29 -6.04
CA ALA A 24 8.00 21.24 -5.09
C ALA A 24 8.50 21.94 -3.82
N ALA A 25 7.81 21.72 -2.70
CA ALA A 25 8.20 22.32 -1.43
C ALA A 25 9.58 21.74 -1.05
N VAL A 26 10.63 22.48 -1.36
CA VAL A 26 12.00 22.10 -1.04
C VAL A 26 12.11 22.12 0.49
N ALA A 27 12.40 20.97 1.08
CA ALA A 27 12.68 20.90 2.50
C ALA A 27 13.91 21.77 2.81
N VAL A 28 13.79 22.63 3.81
CA VAL A 28 14.87 23.49 4.32
C VAL A 28 15.64 22.68 5.36
N THR A 29 16.91 22.41 5.07
CA THR A 29 17.85 21.73 5.96
C THR A 29 18.85 22.72 6.55
N GLY A 30 19.21 22.54 7.82
CA GLY A 30 20.18 23.42 8.47
C GLY A 30 20.63 22.93 9.82
N ILE A 31 21.55 23.70 10.42
CA ILE A 31 22.18 23.41 11.71
C ILE A 31 21.96 24.61 12.64
N CYS A 32 21.48 24.33 13.85
CA CYS A 32 21.31 25.32 14.91
C CYS A 32 22.66 25.64 15.61
N PRO A 33 22.80 26.78 16.31
CA PRO A 33 24.02 27.12 17.04
C PRO A 33 24.44 26.10 18.12
N ASP A 34 23.52 25.27 18.60
CA ASP A 34 23.76 24.17 19.55
C ASP A 34 24.28 22.89 18.88
N GLY A 35 24.39 22.87 17.54
CA GLY A 35 24.83 21.72 16.75
C GLY A 35 23.71 20.76 16.36
N SER A 36 22.45 21.01 16.76
CA SER A 36 21.31 20.21 16.32
C SER A 36 21.00 20.43 14.84
N ILE A 37 20.59 19.37 14.15
CA ILE A 37 20.20 19.40 12.74
C ILE A 37 18.67 19.45 12.66
N PHE A 38 18.13 20.26 11.75
CA PHE A 38 16.70 20.31 11.48
C PHE A 38 16.40 20.11 9.99
N ILE A 39 15.22 19.55 9.72
CA ILE A 39 14.66 19.41 8.37
C ILE A 39 13.21 19.89 8.46
N VAL A 40 12.90 21.05 7.88
CA VAL A 40 11.57 21.68 7.97
C VAL A 40 11.03 22.01 6.58
N ARG A 41 9.70 22.01 6.41
CA ARG A 41 9.07 22.36 5.13
C ARG A 41 9.06 23.86 4.83
N ASP A 42 9.22 24.71 5.85
CA ASP A 42 9.10 26.17 5.75
C ASP A 42 10.15 26.82 6.66
N ALA A 43 10.80 27.89 6.18
CA ALA A 43 11.77 28.65 6.95
C ALA A 43 11.19 29.27 8.24
N ASN A 44 9.88 29.53 8.28
CA ASN A 44 9.19 30.02 9.48
C ASN A 44 9.04 28.95 10.57
N ARG A 45 9.35 27.68 10.26
CA ARG A 45 9.33 26.55 11.22
C ARG A 45 10.70 26.22 11.80
N ILE A 46 11.73 27.03 11.51
CA ILE A 46 13.07 26.85 12.06
C ILE A 46 13.01 27.01 13.59
N PRO A 47 13.42 26.00 14.37
CA PRO A 47 13.19 25.97 15.82
C PRO A 47 14.15 26.87 16.62
N CYS A 48 15.18 27.44 15.99
CA CYS A 48 16.26 28.14 16.67
C CYS A 48 16.64 29.47 15.96
N PRO A 49 16.93 30.54 16.71
CA PRO A 49 17.46 31.77 16.14
C PRO A 49 18.92 31.59 15.71
N GLY A 50 19.31 32.19 14.58
CA GLY A 50 20.68 32.11 14.07
C GLY A 50 21.05 30.76 13.42
N ALA A 51 20.06 29.98 13.02
CA ALA A 51 20.26 28.77 12.22
C ALA A 51 21.08 29.06 10.95
N LYS A 52 22.01 28.17 10.63
CA LYS A 52 22.72 28.19 9.35
C LYS A 52 22.07 27.17 8.43
N GLN A 53 21.55 27.63 7.29
CA GLN A 53 21.07 26.73 6.25
C GLN A 53 22.27 26.01 5.61
N VAL A 54 22.14 24.71 5.44
CA VAL A 54 23.20 23.83 4.91
C VAL A 54 22.56 22.97 3.83
N ASP A 55 23.25 22.76 2.70
CA ASP A 55 22.78 21.86 1.65
C ASP A 55 22.55 20.45 2.24
N PRO A 56 21.49 19.72 1.86
CA PRO A 56 21.24 18.37 2.36
C PRO A 56 22.44 17.42 2.20
N ASN A 57 23.28 17.63 1.18
CA ASN A 57 24.47 16.80 0.93
C ASN A 57 25.68 17.18 1.79
N ASP A 58 25.66 18.36 2.41
CA ASP A 58 26.71 18.85 3.31
C ASP A 58 26.43 18.49 4.78
N VAL A 59 25.26 17.89 5.07
CA VAL A 59 24.94 17.39 6.41
C VAL A 59 25.76 16.11 6.66
N PRO A 60 26.60 16.04 7.71
CA PRO A 60 27.37 14.84 8.00
C PRO A 60 26.43 13.65 8.20
N PRO A 61 26.83 12.44 7.77
CA PRO A 61 25.99 11.26 7.89
C PRO A 61 25.60 11.05 9.35
N LEU A 62 24.29 11.11 9.62
CA LEU A 62 23.73 10.86 10.94
C LEU A 62 23.93 9.38 11.28
N ASN A 63 24.41 9.13 12.49
CA ASN A 63 24.43 7.77 13.02
C ASN A 63 22.99 7.23 13.03
N PRO A 64 22.70 5.98 12.59
CA PRO A 64 21.32 5.49 12.47
C PRO A 64 20.51 5.60 13.76
N GLU A 65 21.16 5.52 14.92
CA GLU A 65 20.54 5.70 16.25
C GLU A 65 20.05 7.15 16.52
N MET A 66 20.57 8.15 15.79
CA MET A 66 20.21 9.56 15.91
C MET A 66 19.18 10.03 14.87
N LEU A 67 18.79 9.16 13.94
CA LEU A 67 17.69 9.48 13.03
C LEU A 67 16.39 9.52 13.85
N PRO A 68 15.55 10.56 13.68
CA PRO A 68 14.23 10.56 14.30
C PRO A 68 13.51 9.28 13.85
N ARG A 69 13.15 8.43 14.82
CA ARG A 69 12.37 7.24 14.53
C ARG A 69 11.11 7.70 13.80
N PRO A 70 10.77 7.13 12.64
CA PRO A 70 9.57 7.56 11.93
C PRO A 70 8.39 7.42 12.88
N TYR A 71 7.52 8.43 12.95
CA TYR A 71 6.36 8.47 13.85
C TYR A 71 5.54 7.17 13.81
N GLY A 72 5.47 6.50 12.65
CA GLY A 72 4.82 5.20 12.51
C GLY A 72 5.43 4.08 13.35
N TRP A 73 6.75 4.11 13.61
CA TRP A 73 7.42 3.13 14.46
C TRP A 73 7.08 3.32 15.94
N GLU A 74 6.99 4.56 16.43
CA GLU A 74 6.50 4.83 17.79
C GLU A 74 5.04 4.42 17.97
N VAL A 75 4.20 4.64 16.96
CA VAL A 75 2.80 4.17 16.98
C VAL A 75 2.74 2.65 16.99
N PHE A 76 3.57 1.99 16.18
CA PHE A 76 3.67 0.53 16.14
C PHE A 76 4.19 -0.07 17.46
N GLU A 77 5.27 0.48 18.04
CA GLU A 77 5.78 0.05 19.36
C GLU A 77 4.71 0.25 20.44
N ARG A 78 4.00 1.38 20.43
CA ARG A 78 2.90 1.64 21.36
C ARG A 78 1.75 0.65 21.16
N GLN A 79 1.37 0.35 19.92
CA GLN A 79 0.31 -0.63 19.62
C GLN A 79 0.70 -2.06 19.97
N ASN A 80 1.99 -2.41 19.99
CA ASN A 80 2.45 -3.75 20.35
C ASN A 80 2.95 -3.88 21.80
N ASP A 81 2.97 -2.80 22.58
CA ASP A 81 3.33 -2.85 24.00
C ASP A 81 2.28 -3.67 24.77
N PRO A 82 2.66 -4.78 25.43
CA PRO A 82 1.75 -5.59 26.24
C PRO A 82 1.08 -4.80 27.37
N ASN A 83 1.72 -3.72 27.82
CA ASN A 83 1.21 -2.85 28.87
C ASN A 83 0.44 -1.64 28.32
N ASN A 84 0.21 -1.55 27.01
CA ASN A 84 -0.65 -0.52 26.45
C ASN A 84 -2.08 -0.73 27.00
N PRO A 85 -2.71 0.30 27.62
CA PRO A 85 -4.05 0.18 28.19
C PRO A 85 -5.10 -0.28 27.17
N TYR A 86 -4.91 -0.04 25.87
CA TYR A 86 -5.81 -0.54 24.83
C TYR A 86 -5.68 -2.06 24.60
N ASN A 87 -4.48 -2.64 24.74
CA ASN A 87 -4.24 -4.07 24.57
C ASN A 87 -4.66 -4.89 25.79
N MET A 88 -4.67 -4.27 26.97
CA MET A 88 -5.13 -4.92 28.21
C MET A 88 -6.63 -5.22 28.23
N VAL A 89 -7.43 -4.45 27.49
CA VAL A 89 -8.89 -4.67 27.41
C VAL A 89 -9.19 -5.95 26.62
N ASP A 90 -8.41 -6.21 25.56
CA ASP A 90 -8.57 -7.41 24.72
C ASP A 90 -7.98 -8.68 25.38
N ALA A 91 -6.96 -8.52 26.23
CA ALA A 91 -6.34 -9.63 26.96
C ALA A 91 -7.14 -10.07 28.20
N ALA A 92 -8.20 -9.35 28.58
CA ALA A 92 -9.05 -9.75 29.69
C ALA A 92 -9.76 -11.08 29.35
N PRO A 93 -9.55 -12.14 30.14
CA PRO A 93 -10.18 -13.43 29.87
C PRO A 93 -11.70 -13.24 29.87
N HIS A 94 -12.33 -13.58 28.75
CA HIS A 94 -13.77 -13.55 28.63
C HIS A 94 -14.40 -14.40 29.75
N PRO A 95 -15.36 -13.86 30.53
CA PRO A 95 -15.93 -14.53 31.70
C PRO A 95 -16.64 -15.87 31.37
N GLU A 96 -16.87 -16.14 30.08
CA GLU A 96 -17.42 -17.42 29.61
C GLU A 96 -16.40 -18.58 29.66
N ALA A 97 -15.11 -18.30 29.46
CA ALA A 97 -14.06 -19.34 29.49
C ALA A 97 -13.73 -19.81 30.92
N ALA A 98 -13.93 -18.95 31.92
CA ALA A 98 -13.68 -19.28 33.33
C ALA A 98 -14.78 -20.14 33.97
N ASN A 99 -15.99 -20.19 33.39
CA ASN A 99 -17.13 -20.91 33.97
C ASN A 99 -17.36 -22.33 33.40
N ALA A 100 -16.56 -22.78 32.43
CA ALA A 100 -16.75 -24.09 31.79
C ALA A 100 -16.24 -25.30 32.61
N GLY A 101 -15.64 -25.09 33.81
CA GLY A 101 -14.94 -26.15 34.55
C GLY A 101 -15.48 -26.49 35.95
N MET A 102 -16.35 -25.70 36.57
CA MET A 102 -16.79 -25.96 37.94
C MET A 102 -18.14 -26.68 37.98
N ARG A 103 -18.10 -28.00 38.24
CA ARG A 103 -19.25 -28.78 38.69
C ARG A 103 -19.77 -28.18 40.00
N HIS A 104 -20.98 -27.63 39.99
CA HIS A 104 -21.67 -27.18 41.19
C HIS A 104 -22.07 -28.36 42.07
N GLU A 105 -21.49 -28.41 43.28
CA GLU A 105 -22.04 -29.09 44.44
C GLU A 105 -23.22 -28.24 44.99
N PRO A 106 -24.34 -28.83 45.44
CA PRO A 106 -25.50 -28.06 45.84
C PRO A 106 -25.27 -27.42 47.22
N VAL A 107 -25.07 -26.10 47.24
CA VAL A 107 -25.03 -25.28 48.46
C VAL A 107 -26.46 -25.02 48.93
N PRO A 108 -26.79 -25.19 50.24
CA PRO A 108 -28.11 -24.88 50.77
C PRO A 108 -28.42 -23.38 50.68
N ALA A 109 -29.64 -23.07 50.24
CA ALA A 109 -30.13 -21.73 49.94
C ALA A 109 -30.01 -20.75 51.14
N PRO A 110 -29.33 -19.61 50.97
CA PRO A 110 -29.54 -18.44 51.82
C PRO A 110 -30.84 -17.73 51.41
N ALA A 111 -31.47 -17.08 52.39
CA ALA A 111 -32.76 -16.40 52.28
C ALA A 111 -32.86 -15.44 51.08
N GLU A 112 -34.00 -15.52 50.39
CA GLU A 112 -34.40 -14.66 49.27
C GLU A 112 -34.30 -13.17 49.64
N GLU A 113 -33.32 -12.48 49.06
CA GLU A 113 -33.47 -11.06 48.76
C GLU A 113 -34.20 -10.91 47.41
N PRO A 114 -35.13 -9.95 47.29
CA PRO A 114 -35.94 -9.79 46.08
C PRO A 114 -35.04 -9.47 44.88
N PRO A 115 -35.31 -10.06 43.70
CA PRO A 115 -34.47 -9.90 42.53
C PRO A 115 -34.49 -8.43 42.08
N ARG A 116 -33.33 -7.78 42.17
CA ARG A 116 -33.09 -6.52 41.47
C ARG A 116 -33.02 -6.87 39.99
N GLN A 117 -34.10 -6.57 39.26
CA GLN A 117 -34.15 -6.62 37.80
C GLN A 117 -33.16 -5.60 37.26
N GLU A 118 -31.89 -5.99 37.12
CA GLU A 118 -30.98 -5.33 36.21
C GLU A 118 -31.45 -5.71 34.80
N GLU A 119 -32.19 -4.81 34.16
CA GLU A 119 -32.37 -4.81 32.71
C GLU A 119 -30.98 -4.88 32.08
N ARG A 120 -30.55 -6.11 31.75
CA ARG A 120 -29.48 -6.34 30.78
C ARG A 120 -29.97 -5.72 29.48
N GLN A 121 -29.61 -4.47 29.30
CA GLN A 121 -29.73 -3.77 28.03
C GLN A 121 -28.80 -4.52 27.08
N GLU A 122 -29.39 -5.47 26.34
CA GLU A 122 -28.76 -6.16 25.24
C GLU A 122 -28.28 -5.07 24.29
N VAL A 123 -26.97 -4.82 24.31
CA VAL A 123 -26.33 -3.87 23.40
C VAL A 123 -26.45 -4.53 22.03
N THR A 124 -27.51 -4.18 21.30
CA THR A 124 -27.67 -4.54 19.90
C THR A 124 -26.48 -3.95 19.16
N LEU A 125 -25.48 -4.78 18.89
CA LEU A 125 -24.34 -4.40 18.07
C LEU A 125 -24.92 -3.83 16.76
N PRO A 126 -24.46 -2.65 16.32
CA PRO A 126 -24.89 -2.11 15.04
C PRO A 126 -24.68 -3.18 13.97
N PRO A 127 -25.61 -3.32 13.00
CA PRO A 127 -25.52 -4.34 11.98
C PRO A 127 -24.14 -4.28 11.33
N VAL A 128 -23.42 -5.41 11.41
CA VAL A 128 -22.12 -5.58 10.77
C VAL A 128 -22.27 -5.16 9.31
N ALA A 129 -21.51 -4.14 8.92
CA ALA A 129 -21.55 -3.61 7.56
C ALA A 129 -21.32 -4.78 6.59
N LEU A 130 -22.22 -4.93 5.62
CA LEU A 130 -22.11 -5.90 4.54
C LEU A 130 -20.71 -5.80 3.93
N ALA A 131 -20.06 -6.95 3.73
CA ALA A 131 -18.75 -7.02 3.09
C ALA A 131 -18.78 -6.19 1.80
N PRO A 132 -17.71 -5.41 1.51
CA PRO A 132 -17.68 -4.57 0.34
C PRO A 132 -17.91 -5.41 -0.93
N PRO A 133 -18.63 -4.88 -1.93
CA PRO A 133 -18.90 -5.61 -3.16
C PRO A 133 -17.58 -5.95 -3.86
N SER A 134 -17.38 -7.23 -4.17
CA SER A 134 -16.24 -7.70 -4.96
C SER A 134 -16.28 -7.06 -6.35
N LEU A 135 -15.13 -6.59 -6.86
CA LEU A 135 -15.01 -6.08 -8.22
C LEU A 135 -14.98 -7.25 -9.21
N GLU A 136 -16.06 -7.43 -9.97
CA GLU A 136 -16.11 -8.46 -11.01
C GLU A 136 -15.51 -7.93 -12.32
N VAL A 137 -14.29 -8.35 -12.64
CA VAL A 137 -13.63 -8.02 -13.93
C VAL A 137 -14.18 -8.88 -15.08
N GLY A 138 -14.85 -10.00 -14.77
CA GLY A 138 -15.48 -10.88 -15.76
C GLY A 138 -14.46 -11.68 -16.59
N LEU A 139 -13.39 -12.17 -15.95
CA LEU A 139 -12.39 -13.02 -16.61
C LEU A 139 -12.81 -14.48 -16.57
N SER A 140 -12.70 -15.16 -17.71
CA SER A 140 -12.82 -16.62 -17.79
C SER A 140 -11.54 -17.32 -17.33
N GLY A 141 -11.63 -18.58 -16.94
CA GLY A 141 -10.46 -19.40 -16.56
C GLY A 141 -9.33 -19.40 -17.60
N PRO A 142 -9.61 -19.60 -18.91
CA PRO A 142 -8.58 -19.50 -19.95
C PRO A 142 -7.93 -18.12 -20.07
N GLU A 143 -8.67 -17.05 -19.79
CA GLU A 143 -8.12 -15.70 -19.79
C GLU A 143 -7.19 -15.47 -18.59
N LEU A 144 -7.54 -16.00 -17.40
CA LEU A 144 -6.65 -15.98 -16.23
C LEU A 144 -5.34 -16.72 -16.52
N GLU A 145 -5.40 -17.91 -17.13
CA GLU A 145 -4.21 -18.66 -17.53
C GLU A 145 -3.36 -17.86 -18.53
N ALA A 146 -4.00 -17.19 -19.50
CA ALA A 146 -3.31 -16.35 -20.47
C ALA A 146 -2.62 -15.14 -19.80
N LEU A 147 -3.25 -14.51 -18.80
CA LEU A 147 -2.62 -13.43 -18.02
C LEU A 147 -1.40 -13.93 -17.25
N GLY A 148 -1.50 -15.11 -16.60
CA GLY A 148 -0.36 -15.74 -15.95
C GLY A 148 0.81 -15.97 -16.92
N ARG A 149 0.51 -16.42 -18.15
CA ARG A 149 1.50 -16.60 -19.21
C ARG A 149 2.11 -15.29 -19.69
N ILE A 150 1.32 -14.21 -19.79
CA ILE A 150 1.85 -12.88 -20.13
C ILE A 150 2.87 -12.43 -19.07
N VAL A 151 2.59 -12.66 -17.78
CA VAL A 151 3.53 -12.33 -16.70
C VAL A 151 4.87 -13.06 -16.90
N ASP A 152 4.82 -14.35 -17.21
CA ASP A 152 6.01 -15.16 -17.45
C ASP A 152 6.81 -14.69 -18.68
N LEU A 153 6.13 -14.48 -19.81
CA LEU A 153 6.78 -14.01 -21.06
C LEU A 153 7.41 -12.63 -20.89
N MET A 154 6.79 -11.75 -20.09
CA MET A 154 7.36 -10.43 -19.81
C MET A 154 8.66 -10.51 -19.02
N GLN A 155 8.83 -11.51 -18.14
CA GLN A 155 10.09 -11.70 -17.42
C GLN A 155 11.25 -12.07 -18.35
N GLU A 156 10.98 -12.74 -19.47
CA GLU A 156 12.01 -13.06 -20.46
C GLU A 156 12.54 -11.81 -21.18
N ARG A 157 11.69 -10.78 -21.33
CA ARG A 157 12.03 -9.53 -22.03
C ARG A 157 12.57 -8.44 -21.09
N ALA A 158 11.95 -8.28 -19.92
CA ALA A 158 12.29 -7.26 -18.93
C ALA A 158 12.17 -7.86 -17.53
N PRO A 159 13.25 -8.46 -16.99
CA PRO A 159 13.22 -9.12 -15.69
C PRO A 159 12.81 -8.14 -14.58
N ALA A 160 11.69 -8.44 -13.93
CA ALA A 160 11.14 -7.71 -12.80
C ALA A 160 10.75 -8.70 -11.71
N THR A 161 11.74 -9.47 -11.24
CA THR A 161 11.57 -10.53 -10.25
C THR A 161 12.13 -10.13 -8.89
N LEU A 162 11.28 -10.12 -7.88
CA LEU A 162 11.64 -10.05 -6.47
C LEU A 162 11.71 -11.46 -5.89
N VAL A 163 12.83 -11.78 -5.24
CA VAL A 163 12.99 -13.06 -4.54
C VAL A 163 13.16 -12.80 -3.06
N ARG A 164 12.27 -13.36 -2.25
CA ARG A 164 12.38 -13.37 -0.80
C ARG A 164 12.94 -14.72 -0.37
N ALA A 165 14.06 -14.69 0.35
CA ALA A 165 14.54 -15.87 1.05
C ALA A 165 13.69 -16.07 2.30
N GLY A 166 13.06 -17.23 2.41
CA GLY A 166 12.30 -17.66 3.58
C GLY A 166 13.20 -17.85 4.80
N ALA A 167 12.58 -17.94 5.98
CA ALA A 167 13.28 -18.14 7.24
C ALA A 167 14.13 -19.42 7.26
N GLU A 168 13.67 -20.45 6.54
CA GLU A 168 14.49 -21.59 6.16
C GLU A 168 15.05 -21.30 4.76
N ALA A 169 16.36 -21.41 4.58
CA ALA A 169 17.12 -21.07 3.35
C ALA A 169 16.68 -21.81 2.06
N GLN A 170 15.53 -22.47 2.06
CA GLN A 170 14.95 -23.27 1.00
C GLN A 170 13.63 -22.67 0.45
N GLY A 171 12.98 -21.73 1.16
CA GLY A 171 11.74 -21.12 0.70
C GLY A 171 11.99 -19.87 -0.13
N LEU A 172 12.01 -19.97 -1.46
CA LEU A 172 12.07 -18.78 -2.31
C LEU A 172 10.64 -18.40 -2.70
N ALA A 173 10.12 -17.31 -2.13
CA ALA A 173 8.91 -16.70 -2.66
C ALA A 173 9.30 -15.73 -3.77
N GLU A 174 8.74 -15.93 -4.96
CA GLU A 174 9.05 -15.17 -6.16
C GLU A 174 7.86 -14.27 -6.51
N LEU A 175 8.11 -12.97 -6.65
CA LEU A 175 7.13 -12.00 -7.14
C LEU A 175 7.57 -11.49 -8.51
N ARG A 176 6.74 -11.74 -9.52
CA ARG A 176 6.94 -11.31 -10.91
C ARG A 176 5.95 -10.21 -11.25
N LEU A 177 6.42 -9.20 -11.99
CA LEU A 177 5.63 -8.03 -12.37
C LEU A 177 5.53 -7.91 -13.88
N ALA A 178 4.34 -7.60 -14.38
CA ALA A 178 4.14 -7.34 -15.81
C ALA A 178 3.07 -6.27 -16.05
N ARG A 179 3.01 -5.81 -17.29
CA ARG A 179 1.95 -4.95 -17.79
C ARG A 179 1.22 -5.64 -18.93
N SER A 180 -0.10 -5.46 -18.98
CA SER A 180 -0.93 -5.90 -20.11
C SER A 180 -1.93 -4.82 -20.44
N ALA A 181 -1.76 -4.17 -21.60
CA ALA A 181 -2.64 -3.07 -22.03
C ALA A 181 -4.09 -3.53 -22.24
N SER A 182 -4.31 -4.77 -22.69
CA SER A 182 -5.66 -5.32 -22.88
C SER A 182 -6.36 -5.59 -21.56
N PHE A 183 -5.64 -6.10 -20.55
CA PHE A 183 -6.17 -6.26 -19.21
C PHE A 183 -6.43 -4.91 -18.54
N GLU A 184 -5.48 -3.98 -18.64
CA GLU A 184 -5.59 -2.61 -18.13
C GLU A 184 -6.88 -1.93 -18.62
N ALA A 185 -7.13 -1.96 -19.94
CA ALA A 185 -8.35 -1.40 -20.52
C ALA A 185 -9.64 -2.06 -19.98
N ARG A 186 -9.65 -3.38 -19.79
CA ARG A 186 -10.81 -4.10 -19.25
C ARG A 186 -11.03 -3.80 -17.77
N LEU A 187 -9.97 -3.72 -16.98
CA LEU A 187 -10.04 -3.34 -15.58
C LEU A 187 -10.53 -1.90 -15.43
N HIS A 188 -10.06 -0.98 -16.27
CA HIS A 188 -10.53 0.40 -16.29
C HIS A 188 -12.03 0.49 -16.61
N GLU A 189 -12.52 -0.29 -17.56
CA GLU A 189 -13.95 -0.39 -17.85
C GLU A 189 -14.74 -0.90 -16.62
N ALA A 190 -14.25 -1.96 -15.97
CA ALA A 190 -14.88 -2.50 -14.76
C ALA A 190 -14.91 -1.46 -13.62
N LEU A 191 -13.78 -0.81 -13.34
CA LEU A 191 -13.67 0.24 -12.31
C LEU A 191 -14.55 1.45 -12.62
N GLY A 192 -14.69 1.82 -13.89
CA GLY A 192 -15.61 2.87 -14.32
C GLY A 192 -17.07 2.57 -13.95
N ARG A 193 -17.50 1.31 -14.02
CA ARG A 193 -18.85 0.88 -13.58
C ARG A 193 -19.04 1.00 -12.07
N TYR A 194 -17.94 0.94 -11.30
CA TYR A 194 -17.93 1.12 -9.84
C TYR A 194 -17.77 2.60 -9.43
N GLY A 195 -17.74 3.53 -10.41
CA GLY A 195 -17.66 4.96 -10.15
C GLY A 195 -16.25 5.45 -9.79
N VAL A 196 -15.21 4.71 -10.17
CA VAL A 196 -13.81 5.16 -10.05
C VAL A 196 -13.43 5.89 -11.34
N PRO A 197 -13.37 7.24 -11.35
CA PRO A 197 -12.98 7.98 -12.53
C PRO A 197 -11.46 7.90 -12.74
N ALA A 198 -11.04 7.66 -13.98
CA ALA A 198 -9.64 7.71 -14.42
C ALA A 198 -8.66 6.90 -13.55
N PRO A 199 -8.71 5.56 -13.61
CA PRO A 199 -7.73 4.74 -12.90
C PRO A 199 -6.34 4.97 -13.50
N GLY A 200 -5.31 5.03 -12.66
CA GLY A 200 -3.93 5.10 -13.13
C GLY A 200 -3.47 3.78 -13.78
N PRO A 201 -2.16 3.64 -14.04
CA PRO A 201 -1.64 2.47 -14.73
C PRO A 201 -1.78 1.22 -13.86
N VAL A 202 -1.95 0.08 -14.52
CA VAL A 202 -2.23 -1.21 -13.88
C VAL A 202 -1.03 -2.13 -14.01
N LEU A 203 -0.60 -2.68 -12.87
CA LEU A 203 0.42 -3.73 -12.80
C LEU A 203 -0.21 -5.08 -12.51
N LEU A 204 0.19 -6.09 -13.28
CA LEU A 204 -0.07 -7.49 -12.99
C LEU A 204 1.04 -8.05 -12.12
N LEU A 205 0.65 -8.83 -11.13
CA LEU A 205 1.54 -9.43 -10.14
C LEU A 205 1.28 -10.92 -10.10
N ARG A 206 2.36 -11.71 -10.13
CA ARG A 206 2.30 -13.13 -9.83
C ARG A 206 3.25 -13.45 -8.71
N ALA A 207 2.71 -13.90 -7.58
CA ALA A 207 3.49 -14.44 -6.47
C ALA A 207 3.47 -15.97 -6.56
N VAL A 208 4.62 -16.61 -6.42
CA VAL A 208 4.77 -18.07 -6.36
C VAL A 208 5.60 -18.43 -5.13
N ALA A 209 5.07 -19.28 -4.26
CA ALA A 209 5.74 -19.70 -3.06
C ALA A 209 6.56 -20.98 -3.31
N GLY A 210 7.89 -20.93 -3.18
CA GLY A 210 8.75 -22.11 -3.31
C GLY A 210 8.68 -23.06 -2.10
N ALA A 211 8.33 -22.54 -0.93
CA ALA A 211 8.00 -23.28 0.29
C ALA A 211 6.77 -22.61 0.95
N PRO A 212 6.15 -23.22 1.98
CA PRO A 212 5.03 -22.59 2.67
C PRO A 212 5.42 -21.22 3.20
N ASP A 213 4.66 -20.19 2.81
CA ASP A 213 4.99 -18.80 3.11
C ASP A 213 3.74 -17.92 3.14
N ARG A 214 3.88 -16.64 3.48
CA ARG A 214 2.77 -15.68 3.57
C ARG A 214 2.86 -14.61 2.50
N PHE A 215 1.76 -14.38 1.79
CA PHE A 215 1.60 -13.31 0.82
C PHE A 215 0.37 -12.46 1.13
N TYR A 216 0.60 -11.26 1.67
CA TYR A 216 -0.47 -10.31 2.03
C TYR A 216 -0.60 -9.14 1.06
N GLY A 217 0.14 -9.13 -0.06
CA GLY A 217 0.08 -8.01 -1.03
C GLY A 217 0.61 -6.68 -0.48
N ASN A 218 1.46 -6.69 0.55
CA ASN A 218 2.03 -5.52 1.22
C ASN A 218 3.17 -4.88 0.40
N LEU A 219 2.80 -4.33 -0.75
CA LEU A 219 3.72 -3.75 -1.72
C LEU A 219 3.86 -2.25 -1.51
N THR A 220 5.04 -1.69 -1.77
CA THR A 220 5.21 -0.23 -1.85
C THR A 220 5.86 0.14 -3.17
N PHE A 221 5.25 1.06 -3.89
CA PHE A 221 5.71 1.58 -5.17
C PHE A 221 6.29 2.98 -4.97
N VAL A 222 7.52 3.20 -5.42
CA VAL A 222 8.23 4.47 -5.27
C VAL A 222 8.75 4.93 -6.63
N GLN A 223 8.36 6.14 -7.04
CA GLN A 223 8.87 6.79 -8.24
C GLN A 223 9.11 8.27 -7.97
N GLY A 224 10.38 8.70 -8.01
CA GLY A 224 10.78 10.05 -7.65
C GLY A 224 10.39 10.39 -6.21
N HIS A 225 9.44 11.30 -6.03
CA HIS A 225 8.95 11.75 -4.72
C HIS A 225 7.61 11.10 -4.33
N LEU A 226 7.04 10.26 -5.20
CA LEU A 226 5.79 9.57 -4.96
C LEU A 226 6.08 8.21 -4.32
N ALA A 227 5.43 7.95 -3.19
CA ALA A 227 5.38 6.64 -2.54
C ALA A 227 3.92 6.24 -2.39
N PHE A 228 3.59 5.03 -2.84
CA PHE A 228 2.23 4.50 -2.86
C PHE A 228 2.19 3.08 -2.31
N HIS A 229 1.26 2.86 -1.39
CA HIS A 229 0.98 1.56 -0.77
C HIS A 229 -0.49 1.24 -1.03
N PRO A 230 -0.82 0.32 -1.96
CA PRO A 230 -2.20 0.03 -2.27
C PRO A 230 -2.89 -0.65 -1.09
N ASP A 231 -4.11 -0.24 -0.81
CA ASP A 231 -4.97 -0.89 0.19
C ASP A 231 -5.53 -2.19 -0.38
N THR A 232 -5.13 -3.34 0.21
CA THR A 232 -5.58 -4.68 -0.19
C THR A 232 -7.05 -4.94 0.12
N GLY A 233 -7.68 -4.12 0.98
CA GLY A 233 -9.13 -4.13 1.21
C GLY A 233 -9.92 -3.33 0.18
N ASN A 234 -9.24 -2.57 -0.69
CA ASN A 234 -9.86 -1.71 -1.69
C ASN A 234 -9.62 -2.26 -3.11
N PRO A 235 -10.64 -2.85 -3.77
CA PRO A 235 -10.50 -3.41 -5.11
C PRO A 235 -10.17 -2.38 -6.19
N ALA A 236 -10.36 -1.08 -5.92
CA ALA A 236 -9.93 -0.01 -6.81
C ALA A 236 -8.41 0.24 -6.78
N GLN A 237 -7.69 -0.28 -5.79
CA GLN A 237 -6.24 -0.14 -5.64
C GLN A 237 -5.51 -1.47 -5.79
N PHE A 238 -6.09 -2.56 -5.26
CA PHE A 238 -5.50 -3.90 -5.34
C PHE A 238 -6.58 -4.96 -5.42
N GLY A 239 -6.40 -5.98 -6.25
CA GLY A 239 -7.34 -7.10 -6.31
C GLY A 239 -6.67 -8.41 -6.68
N VAL A 240 -7.23 -9.51 -6.18
CA VAL A 240 -6.80 -10.88 -6.48
C VAL A 240 -7.64 -11.42 -7.63
N LEU A 241 -6.97 -11.94 -8.66
CA LEU A 241 -7.59 -12.56 -9.84
C LEU A 241 -7.66 -14.08 -9.71
N GLU A 242 -6.63 -14.69 -9.10
CA GLU A 242 -6.53 -16.13 -8.86
C GLU A 242 -5.75 -16.39 -7.56
N GLY A 243 -6.21 -17.35 -6.77
CA GLY A 243 -5.64 -17.66 -5.45
C GLY A 243 -6.25 -16.81 -4.33
N GLU A 244 -5.57 -16.76 -3.19
CA GLU A 244 -6.02 -16.04 -1.99
C GLU A 244 -4.82 -15.35 -1.31
N LEU A 245 -5.07 -14.20 -0.66
CA LEU A 245 -4.06 -13.58 0.21
C LEU A 245 -3.96 -14.36 1.53
N GLY A 246 -2.77 -14.43 2.10
CA GLY A 246 -2.51 -15.12 3.36
C GLY A 246 -1.46 -16.20 3.21
N GLU A 247 -1.74 -17.38 3.76
CA GLU A 247 -0.81 -18.50 3.74
C GLU A 247 -0.86 -19.21 2.38
N LEU A 248 0.30 -19.33 1.73
CA LEU A 248 0.50 -20.05 0.50
C LEU A 248 1.26 -21.34 0.79
N ALA A 249 0.71 -22.47 0.34
CA ALA A 249 1.43 -23.74 0.35
C ALA A 249 2.63 -23.69 -0.62
N ALA A 250 3.55 -24.65 -0.48
CA ALA A 250 4.63 -24.83 -1.46
C ALA A 250 4.05 -25.07 -2.87
N GLY A 251 4.52 -24.33 -3.87
CA GLY A 251 3.99 -24.30 -5.22
C GLY A 251 2.68 -23.49 -5.37
N GLY A 252 2.13 -22.98 -4.28
CA GLY A 252 0.97 -22.09 -4.28
C GLY A 252 1.27 -20.80 -5.02
N GLN A 253 0.27 -20.28 -5.73
CA GLN A 253 0.41 -19.06 -6.51
C GLN A 253 -0.75 -18.10 -6.26
N VAL A 254 -0.47 -16.82 -6.41
CA VAL A 254 -1.47 -15.74 -6.43
C VAL A 254 -1.24 -14.91 -7.67
N LEU A 255 -2.30 -14.71 -8.46
CA LEU A 255 -2.34 -13.72 -9.53
C LEU A 255 -3.16 -12.54 -9.05
N ALA A 256 -2.58 -11.34 -9.09
CA ALA A 256 -3.20 -10.13 -8.58
C ALA A 256 -2.92 -8.93 -9.51
N TYR A 257 -3.60 -7.82 -9.25
CA TYR A 257 -3.32 -6.53 -9.88
C TYR A 257 -3.17 -5.43 -8.82
N ALA A 258 -2.40 -4.40 -9.17
CA ALA A 258 -2.34 -3.14 -8.45
C ALA A 258 -2.61 -1.98 -9.42
N VAL A 259 -3.50 -1.07 -9.02
CA VAL A 259 -3.77 0.19 -9.72
C VAL A 259 -2.94 1.28 -9.06
N LEU A 260 -2.00 1.84 -9.82
CA LEU A 260 -1.11 2.88 -9.31
C LEU A 260 -1.75 4.26 -9.47
N PRO A 261 -1.23 5.30 -8.77
CA PRO A 261 -1.66 6.68 -8.98
C PRO A 261 -1.46 7.12 -10.43
N GLU A 262 -2.35 7.98 -10.92
CA GLU A 262 -2.37 8.45 -12.32
C GLU A 262 -1.05 9.11 -12.79
N HIS A 263 -0.27 9.64 -11.85
CA HIS A 263 0.99 10.32 -12.13
C HIS A 263 2.19 9.38 -12.27
N VAL A 264 2.01 8.08 -12.01
CA VAL A 264 3.10 7.10 -12.17
C VAL A 264 3.29 6.82 -13.66
N ASP A 265 4.53 6.95 -14.13
CA ASP A 265 4.92 6.58 -15.49
C ASP A 265 5.66 5.26 -15.49
N LEU A 266 5.03 4.20 -16.02
CA LEU A 266 5.66 2.87 -16.10
C LEU A 266 6.83 2.80 -17.11
N ALA A 267 7.01 3.83 -17.95
CA ALA A 267 8.18 3.94 -18.82
C ALA A 267 9.45 4.41 -18.08
N GLU A 268 9.30 5.00 -16.89
CA GLU A 268 10.40 5.41 -16.03
C GLU A 268 10.72 4.32 -14.98
N PRO A 269 11.94 4.31 -14.40
CA PRO A 269 12.27 3.38 -13.33
C PRO A 269 11.33 3.51 -12.13
N LEU A 270 10.79 2.38 -11.69
CA LEU A 270 9.91 2.23 -10.54
C LEU A 270 10.61 1.34 -9.50
N ASP A 271 10.79 1.86 -8.29
CA ASP A 271 11.26 1.08 -7.16
C ASP A 271 10.06 0.38 -6.51
N ILE A 272 10.13 -0.95 -6.38
CA ILE A 272 9.06 -1.78 -5.84
C ILE A 272 9.61 -2.50 -4.63
N TYR A 273 8.92 -2.32 -3.51
CA TYR A 273 9.26 -2.95 -2.25
C TYR A 273 8.22 -4.00 -1.91
N TRP A 274 8.71 -5.13 -1.42
CA TRP A 274 7.90 -6.20 -0.85
C TRP A 274 8.60 -6.66 0.43
N ASP A 275 7.97 -6.39 1.58
CA ASP A 275 8.62 -6.48 2.89
C ASP A 275 9.94 -5.68 2.97
N ASP A 276 11.05 -6.38 3.21
CA ASP A 276 12.41 -5.85 3.32
C ASP A 276 13.15 -5.85 1.96
N ARG A 277 12.52 -6.33 0.90
CA ARG A 277 13.14 -6.48 -0.42
C ARG A 277 12.75 -5.35 -1.35
N ARG A 278 13.68 -5.00 -2.23
CA ARG A 278 13.52 -3.96 -3.23
C ARG A 278 13.98 -4.49 -4.59
N ILE A 279 13.21 -4.18 -5.61
CA ILE A 279 13.64 -4.21 -7.01
C ILE A 279 13.44 -2.83 -7.63
N ARG A 280 14.27 -2.52 -8.62
CA ARG A 280 14.02 -1.42 -9.55
C ARG A 280 13.67 -2.01 -10.91
N ALA A 281 12.50 -1.67 -11.44
CA ALA A 281 12.02 -2.17 -12.71
C ALA A 281 11.57 -1.02 -13.61
N THR A 282 11.75 -1.19 -14.92
CA THR A 282 11.12 -0.34 -15.94
C THR A 282 10.15 -1.21 -16.71
N LEU A 283 8.86 -0.84 -16.68
CA LEU A 283 7.76 -1.68 -17.16
C LEU A 283 7.15 -1.09 -18.44
N ALA A 284 8.01 -0.49 -19.26
CA ALA A 284 7.68 0.00 -20.60
C ALA A 284 7.29 -1.19 -21.51
N ASN A 285 6.24 -1.02 -22.30
CA ASN A 285 5.83 -1.98 -23.35
C ASN A 285 6.73 -1.86 -24.59
#